data_AF-A0AA51L6Z1-F1
#
_entry.id   AF-A0AA51L6Z1-F1
#
_cell.length_a   1.000
_cell.length_b   1.000
_cell.length_c   1.000
_cell.angle_alpha   90.00
_cell.angle_beta   90.00
_cell.angle_gamma   90.00
#
_symmetry.space_group_name_H-M   'P 1'
#
loop_
_entity.id
_entity.type
_entity.pdbx_description
1 polymer ?
#
loop_
_entity_poly.entity_id
_entity_poly.type
_entity_poly.pdbx_seq_one_letter_code
_entity_poly.pdbx_strand_id
1 'polypeptide(L)'
;MGGGRGGDFAYSILWLYEKTKEEFLLELLTKINDQTLAWGQIFKSFPFTQPTDFYYKWDKLMENTTRTSLYSVMKYHHTHIVNVAMAIKQPLMKYRETGEKSYLDSIYEGIQSLSKYHGQAAGIFSGDEHLSGTNPTQGTELCSVVEYMFSLQLLLEATGDSHFADLLERVAYNALPATISEDFKAHQYDQQANQVLVTHAKRNWYNNEDDSNLFGFEPNFGCCLANMHQGWPKFTKNAFLVGENSIHAAVYMPADAHVELNGEKITIISTTEYPFNRKVDFMFKINIPKEFKFHLRIPGWCNQYKILVNNEPADLKDNNGWAVLDRKFFNEDKVSINFEMPVSIKKGWYNNSVTVERGPLVFGLKIKENWKKLGRGISDYPYYEIYPESPWNFALDLNKELKIEETGIKSKQAFSYDNPPVRIFAKAYSAPSWGLENNSAGELPLSPIVSVGDEENVELIPYGCAKLRISLFPWIE
;
A
#
# COMPACT_ATOMS: atom_id res chain seq x y z
N MET A 1 24.23 15.13 -5.46
CA MET A 1 23.55 14.24 -6.44
C MET A 1 22.66 13.19 -5.78
N GLY A 2 23.05 12.57 -4.65
CA GLY A 2 22.28 11.49 -4.01
C GLY A 2 21.40 11.87 -2.80
N GLY A 3 21.23 13.17 -2.49
CA GLY A 3 20.66 13.59 -1.21
C GLY A 3 19.23 13.10 -0.93
N GLY A 4 18.41 12.84 -1.96
CA GLY A 4 17.06 12.31 -1.78
C GLY A 4 17.01 10.86 -1.30
N ARG A 5 18.04 10.05 -1.61
CA ARG A 5 18.07 8.60 -1.37
C ARG A 5 19.05 8.17 -0.28
N GLY A 6 19.55 9.12 0.50
CA GLY A 6 20.53 8.84 1.56
C GLY A 6 20.06 7.85 2.62
N GLY A 7 18.74 7.77 2.87
CA GLY A 7 18.15 6.81 3.80
C GLY A 7 18.42 5.34 3.44
N ASP A 8 18.34 4.96 2.16
CA ASP A 8 18.59 3.57 1.72
C ASP A 8 20.08 3.20 1.82
N PHE A 9 20.97 4.16 1.55
CA PHE A 9 22.40 3.99 1.77
C PHE A 9 22.71 3.84 3.27
N ALA A 10 22.15 4.71 4.10
CA ALA A 10 22.29 4.65 5.56
C ALA A 10 21.80 3.31 6.13
N TYR A 11 20.65 2.80 5.65
CA TYR A 11 20.16 1.48 6.01
C TYR A 11 21.16 0.37 5.66
N SER A 12 21.69 0.38 4.43
CA SER A 12 22.63 -0.64 3.96
C SER A 12 23.95 -0.61 4.75
N ILE A 13 24.42 0.59 5.11
CA ILE A 13 25.61 0.80 5.94
C ILE A 13 25.39 0.24 7.35
N LEU A 14 24.25 0.57 7.98
CA LEU A 14 23.90 0.06 9.31
C LEU A 14 23.77 -1.46 9.32
N TRP A 15 23.13 -2.04 8.31
CA TRP A 15 23.04 -3.50 8.15
C TRP A 15 24.42 -4.15 8.04
N LEU A 16 25.34 -3.55 7.27
CA LEU A 16 26.70 -4.08 7.12
C LEU A 16 27.49 -3.93 8.42
N TYR A 17 27.34 -2.81 9.12
CA TYR A 17 27.95 -2.57 10.43
C TYR A 17 27.47 -3.60 11.45
N GLU A 18 26.17 -3.91 11.50
CA GLU A 18 25.62 -4.92 12.40
C GLU A 18 26.29 -6.28 12.25
N LYS A 19 26.71 -6.63 11.03
CA LYS A 19 27.38 -7.91 10.70
C LYS A 19 28.88 -7.90 10.92
N THR A 20 29.55 -6.82 10.55
CA THR A 20 31.02 -6.75 10.48
C THR A 20 31.64 -6.08 11.69
N LYS A 21 30.90 -5.18 12.34
CA LYS A 21 31.36 -4.29 13.42
C LYS A 21 32.54 -3.39 13.01
N GLU A 22 32.69 -3.10 11.71
CA GLU A 22 33.77 -2.24 11.21
C GLU A 22 33.43 -0.76 11.42
N GLU A 23 34.16 -0.08 12.31
CA GLU A 23 33.86 1.28 12.78
C GLU A 23 33.84 2.36 11.68
N PHE A 24 34.61 2.19 10.59
CA PHE A 24 34.58 3.15 9.48
C PHE A 24 33.19 3.27 8.83
N LEU A 25 32.34 2.25 8.99
CA LEU A 25 30.96 2.27 8.50
C LEU A 25 30.11 3.31 9.25
N LEU A 26 30.40 3.58 10.53
CA LEU A 26 29.73 4.65 11.27
C LEU A 26 30.19 6.03 10.79
N GLU A 27 31.48 6.20 10.49
CA GLU A 27 31.97 7.44 9.86
C GLU A 27 31.34 7.67 8.48
N LEU A 28 31.19 6.60 7.69
CA LEU A 28 30.51 6.64 6.41
C LEU A 28 29.02 6.97 6.57
N LEU A 29 28.34 6.41 7.58
CA LEU A 29 26.95 6.70 7.91
C LEU A 29 26.76 8.20 8.16
N THR A 30 27.57 8.80 9.03
CA THR A 30 27.53 10.25 9.29
C THR A 30 27.74 11.06 8.02
N LYS A 31 28.74 10.71 7.21
CA LYS A 31 29.00 11.39 5.94
C LYS A 31 27.83 11.32 4.96
N ILE A 32 27.14 10.17 4.88
CA ILE A 32 25.94 10.01 4.06
C ILE A 32 24.80 10.84 4.62
N ASN A 33 24.55 10.75 5.92
CA ASN A 33 23.48 11.47 6.59
C ASN A 33 23.63 12.99 6.49
N ASP A 34 24.86 13.54 6.49
CA ASP A 34 25.13 14.97 6.31
C ASP A 34 24.94 15.45 4.86
N GLN A 35 25.03 14.54 3.89
CA GLN A 35 24.78 14.83 2.47
C GLN A 35 23.33 14.53 2.05
N THR A 36 22.52 14.02 2.97
CA THR A 36 21.12 13.65 2.76
C THR A 36 20.23 14.89 2.94
N LEU A 37 19.14 14.98 2.17
CA LEU A 37 18.13 16.01 2.38
C LEU A 37 17.56 15.91 3.80
N ALA A 38 17.24 17.05 4.40
CA ALA A 38 16.67 17.14 5.74
C ALA A 38 15.20 16.70 5.76
N TRP A 39 14.92 15.44 5.40
CA TRP A 39 13.58 14.89 5.25
C TRP A 39 12.73 15.05 6.50
N GLY A 40 13.32 14.90 7.69
CA GLY A 40 12.60 15.17 8.93
C GLY A 40 12.05 16.61 9.01
N GLN A 41 12.82 17.63 8.60
CA GLN A 41 12.33 19.02 8.58
C GLN A 41 11.29 19.25 7.46
N ILE A 42 11.48 18.60 6.31
CA ILE A 42 10.53 18.64 5.19
C ILE A 42 9.20 18.04 5.61
N PHE A 43 9.19 16.92 6.34
CA PHE A 43 7.96 16.30 6.83
C PHE A 43 7.26 17.11 7.90
N LYS A 44 8.00 17.75 8.81
CA LYS A 44 7.42 18.65 9.84
C LYS A 44 6.75 19.88 9.23
N SER A 45 7.39 20.49 8.24
CA SER A 45 6.89 21.73 7.61
C SER A 45 5.93 21.49 6.43
N PHE A 46 6.04 20.32 5.81
CA PHE A 46 5.36 19.85 4.60
C PHE A 46 4.93 20.95 3.63
N PRO A 47 5.88 21.53 2.84
CA PRO A 47 5.59 22.70 2.00
C PRO A 47 4.80 22.39 0.71
N PHE A 48 4.62 21.11 0.37
CA PHE A 48 3.99 20.66 -0.88
C PHE A 48 2.55 20.21 -0.63
N THR A 49 1.64 21.16 -0.37
CA THR A 49 0.23 20.88 -0.05
C THR A 49 -0.69 20.84 -1.27
N GLN A 50 -0.14 21.09 -2.45
CA GLN A 50 -0.81 21.08 -3.75
C GLN A 50 -0.06 20.14 -4.71
N PRO A 51 -0.70 19.72 -5.82
CA PRO A 51 0.00 19.05 -6.92
C PRO A 51 1.30 19.78 -7.33
N THR A 52 2.31 19.03 -7.74
CA THR A 52 3.64 19.56 -8.04
C THR A 52 3.62 20.62 -9.15
N ASP A 53 2.73 20.47 -10.13
CA ASP A 53 2.51 21.41 -11.24
C ASP A 53 1.93 22.78 -10.83
N PHE A 54 1.38 22.87 -9.61
CA PHE A 54 1.04 24.14 -8.97
C PHE A 54 2.29 24.98 -8.71
N TYR A 55 3.35 24.35 -8.20
CA TYR A 55 4.61 25.00 -7.83
C TYR A 55 5.58 25.11 -9.01
N TYR A 56 5.56 24.14 -9.93
CA TYR A 56 6.53 24.02 -11.01
C TYR A 56 5.82 23.90 -12.35
N LYS A 57 6.04 24.84 -13.27
CA LYS A 57 5.50 24.76 -14.63
C LYS A 57 6.37 23.87 -15.51
N TRP A 58 6.06 22.58 -15.52
CA TRP A 58 6.89 21.53 -16.11
C TRP A 58 7.17 21.73 -17.60
N ASP A 59 6.17 22.12 -18.40
CA ASP A 59 6.35 22.44 -19.82
C ASP A 59 7.45 23.49 -20.06
N LYS A 60 7.44 24.57 -19.29
CA LYS A 60 8.45 25.65 -19.37
C LYS A 60 9.83 25.22 -18.90
N LEU A 61 9.87 24.29 -17.95
CA LEU A 61 11.12 23.73 -17.44
C LEU A 61 11.76 22.83 -18.50
N MET A 62 10.97 21.98 -19.15
CA MET A 62 11.47 21.03 -20.16
C MET A 62 11.87 21.70 -21.47
N GLU A 63 11.18 22.76 -21.91
CA GLU A 63 11.57 23.59 -23.07
C GLU A 63 13.01 24.13 -22.98
N ASN A 64 13.50 24.35 -21.76
CA ASN A 64 14.82 24.95 -21.51
C ASN A 64 15.84 23.94 -20.95
N THR A 65 15.53 22.64 -20.94
CA THR A 65 16.38 21.63 -20.30
C THR A 65 17.28 20.91 -21.32
N THR A 66 18.60 21.11 -21.21
CA THR A 66 19.64 20.29 -21.87
C THR A 66 20.09 19.16 -20.95
N ARG A 67 20.79 18.13 -21.47
CA ARG A 67 21.37 17.06 -20.62
C ARG A 67 22.27 17.59 -19.50
N THR A 68 22.88 18.76 -19.67
CA THR A 68 23.73 19.44 -18.67
C THR A 68 22.94 20.27 -17.65
N SER A 69 21.71 20.70 -17.96
CA SER A 69 20.83 21.37 -17.00
C SER A 69 19.97 20.39 -16.19
N LEU A 70 20.23 19.08 -16.26
CA LEU A 70 19.64 18.09 -15.33
C LEU A 70 19.78 18.55 -13.87
N TYR A 71 20.91 19.17 -13.51
CA TYR A 71 21.15 19.68 -12.15
C TYR A 71 20.16 20.76 -11.69
N SER A 72 19.58 21.55 -12.60
CA SER A 72 18.56 22.55 -12.23
C SER A 72 17.18 21.93 -11.99
N VAL A 73 16.89 20.82 -12.67
CA VAL A 73 15.67 20.02 -12.44
C VAL A 73 15.83 19.00 -11.29
N MET A 74 17.04 18.70 -10.83
CA MET A 74 17.26 17.83 -9.65
C MET A 74 16.78 18.41 -8.30
N LYS A 75 16.31 19.66 -8.25
CA LYS A 75 15.62 20.23 -7.07
C LYS A 75 14.25 19.57 -6.78
N TYR A 76 13.77 18.70 -7.66
CA TYR A 76 12.46 18.04 -7.54
C TYR A 76 12.45 16.72 -6.76
N HIS A 77 13.58 16.31 -6.15
CA HIS A 77 13.58 15.12 -5.29
C HIS A 77 12.57 15.20 -4.13
N HIS A 78 12.24 16.40 -3.67
CA HIS A 78 11.29 16.62 -2.58
C HIS A 78 9.84 16.23 -2.92
N THR A 79 9.48 16.22 -4.20
CA THR A 79 8.13 15.86 -4.65
C THR A 79 8.10 14.58 -5.48
N HIS A 80 9.25 14.07 -5.93
CA HIS A 80 9.31 12.82 -6.69
C HIS A 80 8.87 11.65 -5.81
N ILE A 81 7.77 10.98 -6.15
CA ILE A 81 7.06 10.10 -5.21
C ILE A 81 7.84 8.87 -4.77
N VAL A 82 8.68 8.29 -5.62
CA VAL A 82 9.59 7.20 -5.20
C VAL A 82 10.60 7.71 -4.16
N ASN A 83 11.18 8.89 -4.37
CA ASN A 83 12.12 9.45 -3.39
C ASN A 83 11.41 9.81 -2.09
N VAL A 84 10.17 10.32 -2.14
CA VAL A 84 9.34 10.57 -0.96
C VAL A 84 9.03 9.27 -0.22
N ALA A 85 8.60 8.23 -0.94
CA ALA A 85 8.31 6.90 -0.39
C ALA A 85 9.54 6.28 0.30
N MET A 86 10.71 6.37 -0.33
CA MET A 86 11.99 5.98 0.27
C MET A 86 12.35 6.87 1.48
N ALA A 87 12.12 8.18 1.40
CA ALA A 87 12.49 9.14 2.42
C ALA A 87 11.75 8.97 3.74
N ILE A 88 10.57 8.34 3.74
CA ILE A 88 9.81 8.05 4.97
C ILE A 88 10.66 7.32 6.03
N LYS A 89 11.61 6.47 5.61
CA LYS A 89 12.52 5.78 6.54
C LYS A 89 13.77 6.59 6.92
N GLN A 90 14.03 7.71 6.27
CA GLN A 90 15.26 8.48 6.48
C GLN A 90 15.35 9.10 7.88
N PRO A 91 14.29 9.70 8.46
CA PRO A 91 14.35 10.20 9.83
C PRO A 91 14.63 9.09 10.85
N LEU A 92 14.18 7.85 10.61
CA LEU A 92 14.56 6.69 11.42
C LEU A 92 16.09 6.47 11.38
N MET A 93 16.73 6.61 10.22
CA MET A 93 18.19 6.46 10.12
C MET A 93 18.92 7.54 10.94
N LYS A 94 18.41 8.78 10.94
CA LYS A 94 18.93 9.86 11.80
C LYS A 94 18.68 9.57 13.28
N TYR A 95 17.52 9.05 13.66
CA TYR A 95 17.25 8.63 15.04
C TYR A 95 18.23 7.55 15.51
N ARG A 96 18.54 6.55 14.66
CA ARG A 96 19.52 5.50 15.00
C ARG A 96 20.94 6.03 15.19
N GLU A 97 21.30 7.12 14.50
CA GLU A 97 22.59 7.80 14.66
C GLU A 97 22.63 8.68 15.92
N THR A 98 21.59 9.48 16.17
CA THR A 98 21.63 10.57 17.17
C THR A 98 20.92 10.26 18.49
N GLY A 99 19.98 9.31 18.49
CA GLY A 99 19.06 9.05 19.60
C GLY A 99 17.96 10.12 19.76
N GLU A 100 17.87 11.12 18.89
CA GLU A 100 16.93 12.23 19.03
C GLU A 100 15.51 11.84 18.57
N LYS A 101 14.58 11.68 19.52
CA LYS A 101 13.20 11.26 19.25
C LYS A 101 12.42 12.16 18.29
N SER A 102 12.79 13.43 18.17
CA SER A 102 12.09 14.40 17.31
C SER A 102 12.12 14.01 15.82
N TYR A 103 13.06 13.13 15.41
CA TYR A 103 13.06 12.54 14.08
C TYR A 103 11.95 11.51 13.89
N LEU A 104 11.61 10.72 14.91
CA LEU A 104 10.50 9.76 14.83
C LEU A 104 9.16 10.49 14.69
N ASP A 105 8.96 11.57 15.45
CA ASP A 105 7.73 12.38 15.38
C ASP A 105 7.49 12.92 13.96
N SER A 106 8.56 13.34 13.27
CA SER A 106 8.47 13.85 11.89
C SER A 106 7.93 12.84 10.89
N ILE A 107 8.09 11.54 11.16
CA ILE A 107 7.63 10.46 10.27
C ILE A 107 6.11 10.44 10.27
N TYR A 108 5.48 10.52 11.46
CA TYR A 108 4.03 10.57 11.62
C TYR A 108 3.44 11.82 10.97
N GLU A 109 4.05 12.99 11.20
CA GLU A 109 3.62 14.27 10.60
C GLU A 109 3.72 14.24 9.06
N GLY A 110 4.79 13.63 8.53
CA GLY A 110 4.99 13.44 7.10
C GLY A 110 3.94 12.53 6.47
N ILE A 111 3.70 11.35 7.06
CA ILE A 111 2.66 10.42 6.59
C ILE A 111 1.28 11.06 6.65
N GLN A 112 0.95 11.75 7.73
CA GLN A 112 -0.33 12.45 7.87
C GLN A 112 -0.50 13.51 6.78
N SER A 113 0.54 14.30 6.52
CA SER A 113 0.49 15.35 5.51
C SER A 113 0.37 14.78 4.09
N LEU A 114 1.14 13.73 3.77
CA LEU A 114 1.04 13.02 2.50
C LEU A 114 -0.37 12.43 2.32
N SER A 115 -0.93 11.78 3.35
CA SER A 115 -2.29 11.26 3.30
C SER A 115 -3.33 12.35 3.10
N LYS A 116 -3.15 13.52 3.71
CA LYS A 116 -4.10 14.63 3.63
C LYS A 116 -4.10 15.31 2.26
N TYR A 117 -2.92 15.62 1.74
CA TYR A 117 -2.78 16.43 0.53
C TYR A 117 -2.64 15.60 -0.75
N HIS A 118 -2.26 14.34 -0.63
CA HIS A 118 -1.98 13.47 -1.76
C HIS A 118 -2.54 12.05 -1.61
N GLY A 119 -3.16 11.70 -0.49
CA GLY A 119 -3.58 10.33 -0.20
C GLY A 119 -4.66 9.80 -1.14
N GLN A 120 -4.54 8.53 -1.49
CA GLN A 120 -5.53 7.74 -2.20
C GLN A 120 -6.10 6.63 -1.30
N ALA A 121 -7.28 6.11 -1.68
CA ALA A 121 -7.97 5.10 -0.89
C ALA A 121 -7.11 3.87 -0.59
N ALA A 122 -6.23 3.44 -1.50
CA ALA A 122 -5.37 2.28 -1.33
C ALA A 122 -4.22 2.46 -0.30
N GLY A 123 -4.20 3.58 0.45
CA GLY A 123 -3.26 3.81 1.56
C GLY A 123 -1.92 4.40 1.15
N ILE A 124 -1.79 4.85 -0.10
CA ILE A 124 -0.60 5.51 -0.63
C ILE A 124 -0.97 6.83 -1.28
N PHE A 125 -0.03 7.77 -1.32
CA PHE A 125 -0.20 9.05 -2.00
C PHE A 125 -0.11 8.90 -3.52
N SER A 126 -0.83 9.74 -4.27
CA SER A 126 -0.71 9.83 -5.73
C SER A 126 0.52 10.61 -6.16
N GLY A 127 1.09 10.11 -7.24
CA GLY A 127 1.97 10.80 -8.14
C GLY A 127 2.14 10.03 -9.44
N ASP A 128 2.04 10.77 -10.52
CA ASP A 128 2.58 10.47 -11.83
C ASP A 128 4.02 11.01 -11.83
N GLU A 129 4.97 10.26 -11.23
CA GLU A 129 6.35 10.66 -10.90
C GLU A 129 6.56 11.70 -9.78
N HIS A 130 5.75 12.76 -9.71
CA HIS A 130 5.77 13.70 -8.57
C HIS A 130 4.43 13.76 -7.84
N LEU A 131 4.36 14.39 -6.66
CA LEU A 131 3.12 14.47 -5.86
C LEU A 131 2.01 15.20 -6.63
N SER A 132 0.79 14.64 -6.65
CA SER A 132 -0.25 15.06 -7.63
C SER A 132 -1.64 15.34 -7.05
N GLY A 133 -1.71 15.76 -5.78
CA GLY A 133 -2.99 16.03 -5.10
C GLY A 133 -3.80 14.77 -4.79
N THR A 134 -5.07 14.91 -4.41
CA THR A 134 -5.96 13.80 -4.01
C THR A 134 -6.98 13.37 -5.08
N ASN A 135 -6.97 13.98 -6.26
CA ASN A 135 -7.89 13.63 -7.33
C ASN A 135 -7.68 12.15 -7.74
N PRO A 136 -8.71 11.28 -7.75
CA PRO A 136 -8.54 9.84 -7.98
C PRO A 136 -8.15 9.45 -9.42
N THR A 137 -8.10 10.42 -10.32
CA THR A 137 -7.62 10.29 -11.70
C THR A 137 -6.10 10.47 -11.79
N GLN A 138 -5.45 10.90 -10.71
CA GLN A 138 -4.00 11.05 -10.68
C GLN A 138 -3.31 9.70 -10.50
N GLY A 139 -2.12 9.60 -11.08
CA GLY A 139 -1.34 8.37 -11.07
C GLY A 139 -0.84 8.00 -9.67
N THR A 140 -0.50 6.72 -9.49
CA THR A 140 0.32 6.22 -8.39
C THR A 140 1.32 5.24 -8.98
N GLU A 141 2.61 5.61 -8.97
CA GLU A 141 3.67 4.78 -9.55
C GLU A 141 3.92 3.48 -8.75
N LEU A 142 4.14 2.36 -9.44
CA LEU A 142 4.45 1.06 -8.82
C LEU A 142 5.71 1.08 -7.94
N CYS A 143 6.79 1.77 -8.33
CA CYS A 143 7.97 1.84 -7.47
C CYS A 143 7.65 2.53 -6.14
N SER A 144 6.82 3.57 -6.13
CA SER A 144 6.43 4.25 -4.89
C SER A 144 5.66 3.30 -3.96
N VAL A 145 4.82 2.42 -4.51
CA VAL A 145 4.11 1.37 -3.75
C VAL A 145 5.10 0.46 -3.04
N VAL A 146 6.06 -0.10 -3.78
CA VAL A 146 7.03 -1.05 -3.23
C VAL A 146 7.98 -0.38 -2.23
N GLU A 147 8.43 0.84 -2.52
CA GLU A 147 9.35 1.56 -1.64
C GLU A 147 8.68 2.08 -0.37
N TYR A 148 7.42 2.49 -0.46
CA TYR A 148 6.66 2.90 0.72
C TYR A 148 6.39 1.70 1.62
N MET A 149 6.02 0.55 1.05
CA MET A 149 5.95 -0.72 1.79
C MET A 149 7.28 -1.01 2.48
N PHE A 150 8.41 -0.89 1.80
CA PHE A 150 9.72 -1.16 2.41
C PHE A 150 10.04 -0.17 3.54
N SER A 151 9.73 1.12 3.37
CA SER A 151 9.90 2.11 4.44
C SER A 151 9.04 1.80 5.66
N LEU A 152 7.75 1.47 5.48
CA LEU A 152 6.85 1.11 6.57
C LEU A 152 7.30 -0.15 7.32
N GLN A 153 7.85 -1.14 6.61
CA GLN A 153 8.42 -2.34 7.23
C GLN A 153 9.57 -2.01 8.17
N LEU A 154 10.51 -1.16 7.75
CA LEU A 154 11.62 -0.76 8.62
C LEU A 154 11.16 0.05 9.83
N LEU A 155 10.14 0.88 9.65
CA LEU A 155 9.54 1.62 10.76
C LEU A 155 8.88 0.67 11.75
N LEU A 156 8.11 -0.30 11.26
CA LEU A 156 7.50 -1.35 12.07
C LEU A 156 8.56 -2.15 12.85
N GLU A 157 9.61 -2.62 12.17
CA GLU A 157 10.71 -3.37 12.78
C GLU A 157 11.41 -2.56 13.88
N ALA A 158 11.71 -1.27 13.63
CA ALA A 158 12.49 -0.46 14.56
C ALA A 158 11.69 0.08 15.75
N THR A 159 10.38 0.31 15.58
CA THR A 159 9.54 0.97 16.60
C THR A 159 8.57 0.02 17.30
N GLY A 160 8.20 -1.08 16.66
CA GLY A 160 7.12 -1.96 17.11
C GLY A 160 5.73 -1.30 17.05
N ASP A 161 5.59 -0.13 16.42
CA ASP A 161 4.30 0.56 16.31
C ASP A 161 3.41 -0.11 15.26
N SER A 162 2.28 -0.64 15.72
CA SER A 162 1.29 -1.35 14.90
C SER A 162 0.66 -0.46 13.81
N HIS A 163 0.69 0.87 13.96
CA HIS A 163 0.20 1.81 12.96
C HIS A 163 0.91 1.63 11.61
N PHE A 164 2.22 1.38 11.61
CA PHE A 164 2.97 1.15 10.37
C PHE A 164 2.59 -0.18 9.71
N ALA A 165 2.21 -1.19 10.49
CA ALA A 165 1.68 -2.45 9.96
C ALA A 165 0.31 -2.27 9.30
N ASP A 166 -0.56 -1.42 9.86
CA ASP A 166 -1.87 -1.10 9.26
C ASP A 166 -1.72 -0.43 7.89
N LEU A 167 -0.84 0.57 7.80
CA LEU A 167 -0.50 1.21 6.53
C LEU A 167 0.12 0.22 5.55
N LEU A 168 1.04 -0.62 6.03
CA LEU A 168 1.73 -1.60 5.21
C LEU A 168 0.75 -2.63 4.62
N GLU A 169 -0.16 -3.18 5.43
CA GLU A 169 -1.19 -4.11 4.95
C GLU A 169 -2.13 -3.43 3.94
N ARG A 170 -2.53 -2.19 4.20
CA ARG A 170 -3.39 -1.44 3.29
C ARG A 170 -2.73 -1.25 1.92
N VAL A 171 -1.44 -0.90 1.88
CA VAL A 171 -0.73 -0.73 0.60
C VAL A 171 -0.50 -2.10 -0.08
N ALA A 172 -0.05 -3.11 0.67
CA ALA A 172 0.28 -4.43 0.15
C ALA A 172 -0.93 -5.17 -0.42
N TYR A 173 -2.07 -5.13 0.27
CA TYR A 173 -3.27 -5.86 -0.15
C TYR A 173 -4.17 -5.10 -1.12
N ASN A 174 -3.83 -3.86 -1.48
CA ASN A 174 -4.59 -3.06 -2.44
C ASN A 174 -3.72 -2.57 -3.59
N ALA A 175 -2.86 -1.59 -3.35
CA ALA A 175 -2.11 -0.89 -4.40
C ALA A 175 -1.13 -1.81 -5.15
N LEU A 176 -0.47 -2.74 -4.47
CA LEU A 176 0.51 -3.64 -5.08
C LEU A 176 -0.12 -4.59 -6.13
N PRO A 177 -1.09 -5.46 -5.78
CA PRO A 177 -1.68 -6.38 -6.75
C PRO A 177 -2.46 -5.68 -7.86
N ALA A 178 -3.04 -4.50 -7.61
CA ALA A 178 -3.79 -3.75 -8.61
C ALA A 178 -2.94 -3.29 -9.81
N THR A 179 -1.65 -3.11 -9.61
CA THR A 179 -0.70 -2.60 -10.64
C THR A 179 -0.03 -3.73 -11.43
N ILE A 180 -0.28 -4.99 -11.07
CA ILE A 180 0.38 -6.16 -11.64
C ILE A 180 -0.71 -7.10 -12.20
N SER A 181 -0.48 -7.64 -13.39
CA SER A 181 -1.35 -8.67 -13.99
C SER A 181 -1.36 -9.97 -13.16
N GLU A 182 -2.45 -10.74 -13.23
CA GLU A 182 -2.62 -11.94 -12.38
C GLU A 182 -1.53 -13.00 -12.57
N ASP A 183 -0.95 -13.08 -13.76
CA ASP A 183 0.13 -13.99 -14.13
C ASP A 183 1.54 -13.42 -13.89
N PHE A 184 1.63 -12.19 -13.37
CA PHE A 184 2.87 -11.46 -13.08
C PHE A 184 3.76 -11.18 -14.31
N LYS A 185 3.21 -11.26 -15.53
CA LYS A 185 4.00 -11.00 -16.77
C LYS A 185 3.93 -9.57 -17.27
N ALA A 186 2.95 -8.81 -16.81
CA ALA A 186 2.78 -7.40 -17.13
C ALA A 186 2.47 -6.57 -15.88
N HIS A 187 2.86 -5.31 -15.88
CA HIS A 187 2.54 -4.32 -14.85
C HIS A 187 2.24 -2.96 -15.48
N GLN A 188 1.63 -2.05 -14.72
CA GLN A 188 1.52 -0.63 -15.07
C GLN A 188 2.65 0.17 -14.43
N TYR A 189 3.02 1.29 -15.05
CA TYR A 189 3.85 2.29 -14.38
C TYR A 189 2.99 3.03 -13.36
N ASP A 190 1.91 3.66 -13.83
CA ASP A 190 0.95 4.40 -13.02
C ASP A 190 -0.43 3.74 -13.06
N GLN A 191 -0.93 3.42 -11.86
CA GLN A 191 -2.33 3.07 -11.64
C GLN A 191 -3.14 4.30 -11.18
N GLN A 192 -4.48 4.25 -11.27
CA GLN A 192 -5.38 5.28 -10.73
C GLN A 192 -6.35 4.68 -9.71
N ALA A 193 -6.82 5.45 -8.72
CA ALA A 193 -7.85 4.96 -7.79
C ALA A 193 -9.20 4.77 -8.49
N ASN A 194 -9.52 5.66 -9.44
CA ASN A 194 -10.61 5.53 -10.40
C ASN A 194 -10.04 5.31 -11.80
N GLN A 195 -9.76 4.05 -12.14
CA GLN A 195 -9.18 3.62 -13.42
C GLN A 195 -10.27 2.98 -14.29
N VAL A 196 -10.87 3.74 -15.20
CA VAL A 196 -11.99 3.26 -16.04
C VAL A 196 -11.55 2.83 -17.43
N LEU A 197 -10.30 3.11 -17.79
CA LEU A 197 -9.72 2.85 -19.10
C LEU A 197 -8.20 2.70 -18.97
N VAL A 198 -7.64 1.68 -19.63
CA VAL A 198 -6.19 1.50 -19.77
C VAL A 198 -5.80 1.55 -21.24
N THR A 199 -5.11 2.61 -21.66
CA THR A 199 -4.82 2.89 -23.07
C THR A 199 -3.52 3.66 -23.26
N HIS A 200 -2.93 3.51 -24.45
CA HIS A 200 -1.83 4.37 -24.90
C HIS A 200 -2.40 5.73 -25.30
N ALA A 201 -2.51 6.63 -24.33
CA ALA A 201 -3.11 7.93 -24.57
C ALA A 201 -2.72 8.96 -23.51
N LYS A 202 -2.72 10.22 -23.95
CA LYS A 202 -2.54 11.37 -23.07
C LYS A 202 -3.58 11.37 -21.95
N ARG A 203 -3.09 11.55 -20.73
CA ARG A 203 -3.88 11.73 -19.49
C ARG A 203 -3.65 13.11 -18.90
N ASN A 204 -4.36 13.43 -17.83
CA ASN A 204 -4.17 14.65 -17.02
C ASN A 204 -2.92 14.60 -16.12
N TRP A 205 -1.95 13.80 -16.53
CA TRP A 205 -0.65 13.67 -15.91
C TRP A 205 0.29 14.74 -16.46
N TYR A 206 1.13 15.35 -15.62
CA TYR A 206 1.92 16.51 -16.04
C TYR A 206 3.32 16.15 -16.57
N ASN A 207 3.88 15.00 -16.23
CA ASN A 207 5.24 14.64 -16.67
C ASN A 207 5.48 13.16 -17.02
N ASN A 208 4.43 12.37 -17.17
CA ASN A 208 4.53 10.99 -17.64
C ASN A 208 4.06 10.82 -19.09
N GLU A 209 4.62 9.81 -19.75
CA GLU A 209 4.30 9.51 -21.14
C GLU A 209 3.00 8.70 -21.26
N ASP A 210 2.43 8.68 -22.46
CA ASP A 210 1.17 7.98 -22.78
C ASP A 210 1.25 6.46 -22.50
N ASP A 211 2.46 5.91 -22.42
CA ASP A 211 2.74 4.51 -22.10
C ASP A 211 2.59 4.17 -20.61
N SER A 212 2.62 5.15 -19.71
CA SER A 212 2.66 4.91 -18.25
C SER A 212 1.42 4.18 -17.71
N ASN A 213 0.29 4.26 -18.40
CA ASN A 213 -0.92 3.55 -17.98
C ASN A 213 -1.01 2.11 -18.49
N LEU A 214 -0.24 1.70 -19.49
CA LEU A 214 -0.41 0.38 -20.10
C LEU A 214 0.04 -0.74 -19.16
N PHE A 215 -0.58 -1.91 -19.30
CA PHE A 215 0.01 -3.14 -18.76
C PHE A 215 1.04 -3.67 -19.75
N GLY A 216 2.29 -3.79 -19.34
CA GLY A 216 3.36 -4.35 -20.18
C GLY A 216 4.56 -4.84 -19.40
N PHE A 217 5.58 -5.31 -20.12
CA PHE A 217 6.82 -5.77 -19.51
C PHE A 217 7.67 -4.63 -18.94
N GLU A 218 7.70 -3.51 -19.64
CA GLU A 218 8.45 -2.29 -19.29
C GLU A 218 7.70 -1.07 -19.84
N PRO A 219 6.51 -0.71 -19.31
CA PRO A 219 5.86 0.54 -19.67
C PRO A 219 6.63 1.74 -19.11
N ASN A 220 6.78 2.81 -19.90
CA ASN A 220 7.46 4.06 -19.52
C ASN A 220 8.95 3.88 -19.16
N PHE A 221 9.30 3.49 -17.92
CA PHE A 221 10.67 3.19 -17.49
C PHE A 221 10.77 1.81 -16.81
N GLY A 222 11.89 1.09 -17.03
CA GLY A 222 12.14 -0.23 -16.45
C GLY A 222 12.43 -0.31 -14.94
N CYS A 223 12.33 0.79 -14.19
CA CYS A 223 12.48 0.76 -12.74
C CYS A 223 11.40 -0.13 -12.10
N CYS A 224 10.15 -0.04 -12.57
CA CYS A 224 9.01 -0.79 -12.04
C CYS A 224 9.17 -2.29 -12.26
N LEU A 225 9.71 -2.71 -13.41
CA LEU A 225 10.07 -4.10 -13.68
C LEU A 225 11.07 -4.65 -12.65
N ALA A 226 12.12 -3.89 -12.36
CA ALA A 226 13.13 -4.29 -11.38
C ALA A 226 12.61 -4.25 -9.93
N ASN A 227 11.62 -3.40 -9.64
CA ASN A 227 11.14 -3.18 -8.27
C ASN A 227 9.96 -4.08 -7.89
N MET A 228 9.04 -4.38 -8.81
CA MET A 228 7.78 -5.07 -8.50
C MET A 228 7.96 -6.41 -7.79
N HIS A 229 9.03 -7.14 -8.13
CA HIS A 229 9.36 -8.44 -7.54
C HIS A 229 9.80 -8.38 -6.07
N GLN A 230 10.11 -7.19 -5.55
CA GLN A 230 10.56 -7.02 -4.18
C GLN A 230 9.39 -6.87 -3.19
N GLY A 231 8.21 -6.43 -3.63
CA GLY A 231 7.07 -6.11 -2.76
C GLY A 231 6.65 -7.26 -1.85
N TRP A 232 6.23 -8.39 -2.43
CA TRP A 232 5.79 -9.57 -1.66
C TRP A 232 6.92 -10.19 -0.81
N PRO A 233 8.13 -10.46 -1.34
CA PRO A 233 9.21 -11.02 -0.52
C PRO A 233 9.57 -10.16 0.70
N LYS A 234 9.64 -8.83 0.52
CA LYS A 234 9.90 -7.90 1.63
C LYS A 234 8.74 -7.90 2.64
N PHE A 235 7.50 -7.91 2.17
CA PHE A 235 6.32 -8.00 3.04
C PHE A 235 6.30 -9.32 3.85
N THR A 236 6.55 -10.46 3.21
CA THR A 236 6.61 -11.78 3.88
C THR A 236 7.71 -11.86 4.93
N LYS A 237 8.85 -11.19 4.73
CA LYS A 237 9.93 -11.12 5.73
C LYS A 237 9.47 -10.52 7.07
N ASN A 238 8.43 -9.69 7.06
CA ASN A 238 7.90 -9.00 8.24
C ASN A 238 6.68 -9.68 8.85
N ALA A 239 6.29 -10.87 8.38
CA ALA A 239 5.16 -11.61 8.96
C ALA A 239 5.35 -11.85 10.47
N PHE A 240 6.58 -12.18 10.88
CA PHE A 240 6.95 -12.32 12.27
C PHE A 240 8.20 -11.48 12.61
N LEU A 241 8.16 -10.80 13.76
CA LEU A 241 9.30 -10.08 14.32
C LEU A 241 9.73 -10.72 15.64
N VAL A 242 11.04 -10.74 15.89
CA VAL A 242 11.63 -11.33 17.10
C VAL A 242 12.23 -10.23 17.97
N GLY A 243 11.77 -10.13 19.21
CA GLY A 243 12.35 -9.27 20.25
C GLY A 243 13.17 -10.08 21.26
N GLU A 244 13.59 -9.46 22.37
CA GLU A 244 14.47 -10.10 23.37
C GLU A 244 13.88 -11.37 24.02
N ASN A 245 12.60 -11.34 24.41
CA ASN A 245 11.86 -12.51 24.89
C ASN A 245 10.42 -12.52 24.36
N SER A 246 10.25 -12.11 23.10
CA SER A 246 8.96 -11.98 22.46
C SER A 246 9.00 -12.31 20.97
N ILE A 247 7.88 -12.80 20.46
CA ILE A 247 7.64 -12.99 19.03
C ILE A 247 6.36 -12.25 18.69
N HIS A 248 6.36 -11.49 17.61
CA HIS A 248 5.24 -10.67 17.17
C HIS A 248 4.72 -11.20 15.84
N ALA A 249 3.44 -11.57 15.77
CA ALA A 249 2.73 -11.77 14.51
C ALA A 249 2.31 -10.38 13.98
N ALA A 250 3.17 -9.77 13.17
CA ALA A 250 3.11 -8.35 12.87
C ALA A 250 2.26 -8.04 11.63
N VAL A 251 2.32 -8.86 10.58
CA VAL A 251 1.37 -8.81 9.46
C VAL A 251 0.85 -10.21 9.17
N TYR A 252 -0.43 -10.31 8.82
CA TYR A 252 -1.12 -11.61 8.76
C TYR A 252 -1.12 -12.16 7.35
N MET A 253 -0.56 -13.37 7.16
CA MET A 253 -0.55 -14.12 5.90
C MET A 253 -0.30 -15.61 6.18
N PRO A 254 -0.53 -16.51 5.20
CA PRO A 254 0.02 -17.85 5.25
C PRO A 254 1.56 -17.80 5.33
N ALA A 255 2.15 -18.42 6.36
CA ALA A 255 3.60 -18.40 6.54
C ALA A 255 4.09 -19.53 7.43
N ASP A 256 5.26 -20.07 7.10
CA ASP A 256 6.05 -20.95 7.96
C ASP A 256 7.27 -20.17 8.46
N ALA A 257 7.20 -19.65 9.68
CA ALA A 257 8.26 -18.86 10.27
C ALA A 257 9.18 -19.73 11.12
N HIS A 258 10.48 -19.70 10.81
CA HIS A 258 11.52 -20.35 11.60
C HIS A 258 12.31 -19.27 12.35
N VAL A 259 12.17 -19.23 13.67
CA VAL A 259 12.81 -18.22 14.52
C VAL A 259 13.68 -18.88 15.57
N GLU A 260 14.71 -18.16 16.00
CA GLU A 260 15.53 -18.52 17.15
C GLU A 260 15.28 -17.51 18.25
N LEU A 261 14.83 -17.98 19.41
CA LEU A 261 14.57 -17.13 20.58
C LEU A 261 15.35 -17.69 21.75
N ASN A 262 16.30 -16.92 22.29
CA ASN A 262 17.13 -17.29 23.45
C ASN A 262 17.72 -18.72 23.31
N GLY A 263 18.29 -19.04 22.14
CA GLY A 263 18.93 -20.31 21.82
C GLY A 263 18.00 -21.50 21.50
N GLU A 264 16.67 -21.31 21.50
CA GLU A 264 15.70 -22.35 21.11
C GLU A 264 15.15 -22.05 19.72
N LYS A 265 15.09 -23.07 18.87
CA LYS A 265 14.45 -22.99 17.56
C LYS A 265 12.95 -23.21 17.69
N ILE A 266 12.17 -22.24 17.27
CA ILE A 266 10.71 -22.28 17.27
C ILE A 266 10.23 -22.16 15.83
N THR A 267 9.35 -23.06 15.41
CA THR A 267 8.63 -22.90 14.13
C THR A 267 7.18 -22.52 14.41
N ILE A 268 6.70 -21.46 13.76
CA ILE A 268 5.32 -21.01 13.85
C ILE A 268 4.69 -21.16 12.47
N ILE A 269 3.64 -21.98 12.38
CA ILE A 269 2.87 -22.19 11.16
C ILE A 269 1.62 -21.33 11.25
N SER A 270 1.54 -20.30 10.41
CA SER A 270 0.37 -19.43 10.23
C SER A 270 -0.49 -19.95 9.07
N THR A 271 -1.72 -20.37 9.37
CA THR A 271 -2.70 -20.82 8.39
C THR A 271 -3.89 -19.86 8.37
N THR A 272 -4.14 -19.23 7.22
CA THR A 272 -5.21 -18.25 7.06
C THR A 272 -5.53 -17.98 5.59
N GLU A 273 -6.71 -17.42 5.31
CA GLU A 273 -7.02 -16.74 4.03
C GLU A 273 -7.10 -15.21 4.21
N TYR A 274 -6.59 -14.67 5.31
CA TYR A 274 -6.42 -13.23 5.50
C TYR A 274 -5.62 -12.65 4.30
N PRO A 275 -6.05 -11.52 3.71
CA PRO A 275 -7.01 -10.54 4.21
C PRO A 275 -8.49 -10.79 3.88
N PHE A 276 -8.81 -11.89 3.19
CA PHE A 276 -10.17 -12.19 2.73
C PHE A 276 -11.04 -12.85 3.81
N ASN A 277 -10.40 -13.57 4.73
CA ASN A 277 -11.01 -14.21 5.89
C ASN A 277 -10.58 -13.53 7.20
N ARG A 278 -11.38 -13.76 8.25
CA ARG A 278 -11.30 -13.17 9.59
C ARG A 278 -10.42 -13.93 10.56
N LYS A 279 -10.09 -15.19 10.27
CA LYS A 279 -9.42 -16.11 11.19
C LYS A 279 -7.97 -16.34 10.79
N VAL A 280 -7.07 -16.25 11.77
CA VAL A 280 -5.66 -16.65 11.62
C VAL A 280 -5.34 -17.68 12.69
N ASP A 281 -4.90 -18.85 12.26
CA ASP A 281 -4.50 -19.95 13.13
C ASP A 281 -2.98 -20.08 13.15
N PHE A 282 -2.40 -20.17 14.34
CA PHE A 282 -0.98 -20.39 14.58
C PHE A 282 -0.79 -21.75 15.26
N MET A 283 0.14 -22.55 14.74
CA MET A 283 0.62 -23.77 15.39
C MET A 283 2.09 -23.63 15.72
N PHE A 284 2.45 -23.92 16.97
CA PHE A 284 3.82 -23.87 17.44
C PHE A 284 4.47 -25.26 17.36
N LYS A 285 5.65 -25.34 16.78
CA LYS A 285 6.54 -26.51 16.85
C LYS A 285 7.77 -26.12 17.66
N ILE A 286 7.91 -26.72 18.84
CA ILE A 286 8.90 -26.36 19.85
C ILE A 286 9.47 -27.66 20.41
N ASN A 287 10.81 -27.77 20.53
CA ASN A 287 11.41 -28.98 21.09
C ASN A 287 11.38 -28.95 22.63
N ILE A 288 11.74 -27.80 23.21
CA ILE A 288 11.78 -27.60 24.67
C ILE A 288 10.74 -26.55 25.05
N PRO A 289 9.71 -26.88 25.87
CA PRO A 289 8.69 -25.93 26.29
C PRO A 289 9.29 -24.64 26.86
N LYS A 290 8.85 -23.49 26.34
CA LYS A 290 9.51 -22.20 26.58
C LYS A 290 8.52 -21.11 26.93
N GLU A 291 8.90 -20.27 27.88
CA GLU A 291 8.14 -19.09 28.28
C GLU A 291 8.60 -17.86 27.50
N PHE A 292 7.66 -17.24 26.79
CA PHE A 292 7.90 -16.01 26.04
C PHE A 292 6.57 -15.30 25.77
N LYS A 293 6.65 -14.04 25.34
CA LYS A 293 5.48 -13.26 24.95
C LYS A 293 5.18 -13.44 23.47
N PHE A 294 3.97 -13.88 23.13
CA PHE A 294 3.48 -13.85 21.76
C PHE A 294 2.53 -12.65 21.58
N HIS A 295 2.97 -11.69 20.77
CA HIS A 295 2.23 -10.48 20.47
C HIS A 295 1.44 -10.69 19.17
N LEU A 296 0.12 -10.54 19.24
CA LEU A 296 -0.78 -10.56 18.10
C LEU A 296 -1.18 -9.12 17.80
N ARG A 297 -0.89 -8.62 16.60
CA ARG A 297 -1.32 -7.27 16.22
C ARG A 297 -2.84 -7.20 16.19
N ILE A 298 -3.41 -6.18 16.82
CA ILE A 298 -4.81 -5.82 16.64
C ILE A 298 -4.86 -4.71 15.59
N PRO A 299 -5.34 -4.98 14.36
CA PRO A 299 -5.38 -3.96 13.32
C PRO A 299 -6.22 -2.76 13.75
N GLY A 300 -5.83 -1.53 13.39
CA GLY A 300 -6.54 -0.31 13.81
C GLY A 300 -7.97 -0.18 13.29
N TRP A 301 -8.37 -0.97 12.29
CA TRP A 301 -9.76 -1.07 11.83
C TRP A 301 -10.63 -2.03 12.68
N CYS A 302 -10.01 -2.85 13.53
CA CYS A 302 -10.66 -3.93 14.28
C CYS A 302 -11.02 -3.48 15.70
N ASN A 303 -12.31 -3.39 16.00
CA ASN A 303 -12.80 -3.01 17.34
C ASN A 303 -13.08 -4.22 18.25
N GLN A 304 -13.36 -5.40 17.68
CA GLN A 304 -13.64 -6.61 18.44
C GLN A 304 -12.92 -7.80 17.82
N TYR A 305 -12.35 -8.63 18.69
CA TYR A 305 -11.64 -9.83 18.28
C TYR A 305 -11.75 -10.89 19.38
N LYS A 306 -11.48 -12.14 19.02
CA LYS A 306 -11.44 -13.27 19.96
C LYS A 306 -10.14 -14.04 19.76
N ILE A 307 -9.40 -14.25 20.85
CA ILE A 307 -8.20 -15.09 20.85
C ILE A 307 -8.46 -16.34 21.69
N LEU A 308 -8.10 -17.49 21.13
CA LEU A 308 -8.15 -18.78 21.82
C LEU A 308 -6.75 -19.39 21.88
N VAL A 309 -6.43 -20.05 22.98
CA VAL A 309 -5.29 -20.95 23.12
C VAL A 309 -5.83 -22.34 23.35
N ASN A 310 -5.50 -23.29 22.47
CA ASN A 310 -5.99 -24.68 22.55
C ASN A 310 -7.53 -24.78 22.72
N ASN A 311 -8.26 -23.95 21.96
CA ASN A 311 -9.73 -23.79 21.96
C ASN A 311 -10.35 -23.11 23.19
N GLU A 312 -9.55 -22.73 24.19
CA GLU A 312 -10.03 -21.99 25.36
C GLU A 312 -9.76 -20.49 25.22
N PRO A 313 -10.66 -19.61 25.70
CA PRO A 313 -10.41 -18.17 25.73
C PRO A 313 -9.09 -17.84 26.42
N ALA A 314 -8.27 -17.02 25.77
CA ALA A 314 -6.98 -16.63 26.32
C ALA A 314 -7.12 -15.47 27.31
N ASP A 315 -6.27 -15.45 28.34
CA ASP A 315 -6.04 -14.26 29.17
C ASP A 315 -5.07 -13.33 28.44
N LEU A 316 -5.46 -12.08 28.25
CA LEU A 316 -4.79 -11.13 27.37
C LEU A 316 -4.37 -9.88 28.14
N LYS A 317 -3.19 -9.36 27.79
CA LYS A 317 -2.80 -7.99 28.14
C LYS A 317 -2.76 -7.16 26.87
N ASP A 318 -3.67 -6.20 26.78
CA ASP A 318 -3.69 -5.27 25.65
C ASP A 318 -2.62 -4.18 25.85
N ASN A 319 -1.83 -3.96 24.81
CA ASN A 319 -0.76 -2.99 24.81
C ASN A 319 -0.61 -2.34 23.43
N ASN A 320 -1.12 -1.11 23.27
CA ASN A 320 -0.86 -0.23 22.11
C ASN A 320 -0.95 -0.94 20.73
N GLY A 321 -2.10 -1.54 20.44
CA GLY A 321 -2.33 -2.25 19.16
C GLY A 321 -1.79 -3.69 19.13
N TRP A 322 -1.43 -4.25 20.28
CA TRP A 322 -1.04 -5.65 20.43
C TRP A 322 -1.82 -6.33 21.54
N ALA A 323 -2.37 -7.51 21.26
CA ALA A 323 -2.83 -8.44 22.28
C ALA A 323 -1.68 -9.37 22.65
N VAL A 324 -1.31 -9.41 23.93
CA VAL A 324 -0.11 -10.11 24.39
C VAL A 324 -0.48 -11.38 25.17
N LEU A 325 0.00 -12.52 24.67
CA LEU A 325 -0.01 -13.80 25.38
C LEU A 325 1.34 -14.00 26.08
N ASP A 326 1.34 -13.94 27.40
CA ASP A 326 2.54 -14.14 28.23
C ASP A 326 2.42 -15.48 28.96
N ARG A 327 2.98 -16.53 28.37
CA ARG A 327 2.83 -17.90 28.89
C ARG A 327 3.96 -18.81 28.47
N LYS A 328 3.97 -20.00 29.07
CA LYS A 328 4.77 -21.14 28.60
C LYS A 328 4.07 -21.83 27.43
N PHE A 329 4.75 -21.88 26.30
CA PHE A 329 4.31 -22.58 25.09
C PHE A 329 4.90 -23.99 25.02
N PHE A 330 4.08 -24.94 24.56
CA PHE A 330 4.43 -26.33 24.35
C PHE A 330 4.40 -26.68 22.85
N ASN A 331 4.99 -27.82 22.49
CA ASN A 331 4.85 -28.35 21.14
C ASN A 331 3.37 -28.57 20.79
N GLU A 332 3.00 -28.22 19.56
CA GLU A 332 1.63 -28.31 19.02
C GLU A 332 0.59 -27.40 19.69
N ASP A 333 1.01 -26.47 20.56
CA ASP A 333 0.11 -25.42 21.03
C ASP A 333 -0.49 -24.68 19.83
N LYS A 334 -1.80 -24.40 19.92
CA LYS A 334 -2.55 -23.68 18.92
C LYS A 334 -3.03 -22.36 19.47
N VAL A 335 -2.78 -21.29 18.73
CA VAL A 335 -3.34 -19.97 19.01
C VAL A 335 -4.19 -19.58 17.81
N SER A 336 -5.44 -19.20 18.03
CA SER A 336 -6.30 -18.69 16.96
C SER A 336 -6.76 -17.28 17.31
N ILE A 337 -6.64 -16.35 16.37
CA ILE A 337 -7.26 -15.03 16.45
C ILE A 337 -8.35 -14.93 15.40
N ASN A 338 -9.52 -14.42 15.80
CA ASN A 338 -10.64 -14.15 14.90
C ASN A 338 -11.10 -12.71 15.05
N PHE A 339 -11.06 -11.95 13.97
CA PHE A 339 -11.45 -10.54 13.94
C PHE A 339 -12.94 -10.36 13.59
N GLU A 340 -13.57 -9.34 14.16
CA GLU A 340 -14.80 -8.80 13.58
C GLU A 340 -14.42 -7.90 12.40
N MET A 341 -14.84 -8.27 11.18
CA MET A 341 -14.52 -7.54 9.94
C MET A 341 -15.79 -7.01 9.27
N PRO A 342 -16.44 -5.97 9.84
CA PRO A 342 -17.60 -5.35 9.22
C PRO A 342 -17.19 -4.60 7.96
N VAL A 343 -18.15 -4.39 7.06
CA VAL A 343 -17.99 -3.42 5.97
C VAL A 343 -18.15 -2.02 6.55
N SER A 344 -17.28 -1.10 6.13
CA SER A 344 -17.33 0.30 6.52
C SER A 344 -17.28 1.20 5.29
N ILE A 345 -17.91 2.36 5.40
CA ILE A 345 -17.87 3.41 4.39
C ILE A 345 -17.06 4.57 4.98
N LYS A 346 -15.94 4.94 4.34
CA LYS A 346 -15.15 6.10 4.74
C LYS A 346 -15.50 7.29 3.85
N LYS A 347 -16.04 8.36 4.46
CA LYS A 347 -16.37 9.64 3.82
C LYS A 347 -15.18 10.61 3.88
N GLY A 348 -15.26 11.70 3.11
CA GLY A 348 -14.33 12.83 3.22
C GLY A 348 -13.10 12.72 2.31
N TRP A 349 -13.14 11.87 1.30
CA TRP A 349 -12.14 11.84 0.23
C TRP A 349 -12.38 12.99 -0.75
N TYR A 350 -11.65 13.00 -1.87
CA TYR A 350 -11.74 14.01 -2.92
C TYR A 350 -13.21 14.28 -3.32
N ASN A 351 -13.60 15.55 -3.40
CA ASN A 351 -14.98 15.97 -3.67
C ASN A 351 -16.03 15.29 -2.77
N ASN A 352 -15.68 15.09 -1.50
CA ASN A 352 -16.49 14.45 -0.46
C ASN A 352 -16.91 13.02 -0.82
N SER A 353 -16.16 12.34 -1.68
CA SER A 353 -16.45 10.96 -2.09
C SER A 353 -16.28 9.95 -0.97
N VAL A 354 -16.74 8.73 -1.24
CA VAL A 354 -16.65 7.59 -0.32
C VAL A 354 -15.85 6.43 -0.90
N THR A 355 -15.24 5.66 -0.01
CA THR A 355 -14.69 4.33 -0.29
C THR A 355 -15.37 3.29 0.58
N VAL A 356 -15.50 2.07 0.07
CA VAL A 356 -16.02 0.91 0.79
C VAL A 356 -14.84 0.04 1.21
N GLU A 357 -14.80 -0.32 2.49
CA GLU A 357 -13.68 -1.06 3.10
C GLU A 357 -14.18 -2.25 3.91
N ARG A 358 -13.39 -3.32 3.94
CA ARG A 358 -13.60 -4.45 4.84
C ARG A 358 -12.26 -5.00 5.30
N GLY A 359 -11.98 -4.87 6.60
CA GLY A 359 -10.64 -5.16 7.11
C GLY A 359 -9.58 -4.25 6.45
N PRO A 360 -8.43 -4.79 6.01
CA PRO A 360 -7.43 -4.00 5.28
C PRO A 360 -7.77 -3.80 3.80
N LEU A 361 -8.86 -4.40 3.29
CA LEU A 361 -9.23 -4.35 1.87
C LEU A 361 -10.07 -3.11 1.56
N VAL A 362 -9.67 -2.39 0.52
CA VAL A 362 -10.46 -1.39 -0.19
C VAL A 362 -11.23 -2.11 -1.30
N PHE A 363 -12.46 -1.69 -1.56
CA PHE A 363 -13.29 -2.25 -2.63
C PHE A 363 -13.48 -1.24 -3.75
N GLY A 364 -13.45 -1.76 -4.98
CA GLY A 364 -13.76 -1.02 -6.19
C GLY A 364 -14.88 -1.68 -6.98
N LEU A 365 -15.56 -0.88 -7.80
CA LEU A 365 -16.56 -1.37 -8.74
C LEU A 365 -15.93 -2.39 -9.67
N LYS A 366 -16.56 -3.56 -9.81
CA LYS A 366 -16.19 -4.53 -10.81
C LYS A 366 -16.68 -4.09 -12.18
N ILE A 367 -15.81 -3.42 -12.93
CA ILE A 367 -16.04 -3.07 -14.32
C ILE A 367 -15.71 -4.29 -15.17
N LYS A 368 -16.56 -4.63 -16.15
CA LYS A 368 -16.28 -5.72 -17.10
C LYS A 368 -15.07 -5.34 -17.96
N GLU A 369 -14.02 -6.16 -17.94
CA GLU A 369 -12.74 -5.84 -18.59
C GLU A 369 -12.61 -6.53 -19.96
N ASN A 370 -12.22 -5.77 -20.99
CA ASN A 370 -11.81 -6.31 -22.29
C ASN A 370 -10.35 -5.99 -22.57
N TRP A 371 -9.51 -7.02 -22.43
CA TRP A 371 -8.08 -6.95 -22.63
C TRP A 371 -7.72 -7.08 -24.11
N LYS A 372 -7.12 -6.03 -24.66
CA LYS A 372 -6.62 -6.00 -26.04
C LYS A 372 -5.11 -6.04 -26.05
N LYS A 373 -4.57 -7.16 -26.56
CA LYS A 373 -3.14 -7.33 -26.80
C LYS A 373 -2.66 -6.38 -27.90
N LEU A 374 -1.62 -5.61 -27.62
CA LEU A 374 -0.94 -4.75 -28.58
C LEU A 374 0.12 -5.54 -29.35
N GLY A 375 0.42 -5.10 -30.58
CA GLY A 375 1.46 -5.68 -31.43
C GLY A 375 2.90 -5.34 -31.02
N ARG A 376 3.16 -5.12 -29.73
CA ARG A 376 4.45 -4.71 -29.17
C ARG A 376 4.80 -5.51 -27.91
N GLY A 377 6.08 -5.45 -27.53
CA GLY A 377 6.66 -6.31 -26.51
C GLY A 377 7.28 -7.57 -27.12
N ILE A 378 7.80 -8.45 -26.27
CA ILE A 378 8.35 -9.75 -26.66
C ILE A 378 7.27 -10.83 -26.52
N SER A 379 7.38 -11.95 -27.25
CA SER A 379 6.28 -12.91 -27.45
C SER A 379 5.54 -13.32 -26.16
N ASP A 380 6.29 -13.61 -25.09
CA ASP A 380 5.77 -14.01 -23.78
C ASP A 380 5.35 -12.84 -22.86
N TYR A 381 5.73 -11.61 -23.21
CA TYR A 381 5.49 -10.41 -22.40
C TYR A 381 4.97 -9.26 -23.29
N PRO A 382 3.73 -9.39 -23.78
CA PRO A 382 3.12 -8.35 -24.60
C PRO A 382 2.56 -7.20 -23.76
N TYR A 383 2.21 -6.13 -24.45
CA TYR A 383 1.51 -4.99 -23.86
C TYR A 383 0.01 -5.09 -24.09
N TYR A 384 -0.77 -4.49 -23.19
CA TYR A 384 -2.22 -4.55 -23.21
C TYR A 384 -2.84 -3.19 -22.95
N GLU A 385 -3.92 -2.93 -23.69
CA GLU A 385 -4.96 -1.98 -23.31
C GLU A 385 -6.13 -2.73 -22.69
N ILE A 386 -6.89 -2.06 -21.83
CA ILE A 386 -8.08 -2.62 -21.18
C ILE A 386 -9.22 -1.62 -21.33
N TYR A 387 -10.30 -2.08 -21.96
CA TYR A 387 -11.50 -1.29 -22.23
C TYR A 387 -12.66 -1.73 -21.33
N PRO A 388 -13.50 -0.80 -20.85
CA PRO A 388 -14.68 -1.14 -20.08
C PRO A 388 -15.79 -1.71 -20.99
N GLU A 389 -16.42 -2.81 -20.59
CA GLU A 389 -17.60 -3.41 -21.24
C GLU A 389 -18.87 -3.33 -20.36
N SER A 390 -18.79 -2.63 -19.24
CA SER A 390 -19.94 -2.29 -18.40
C SER A 390 -19.89 -0.81 -18.02
N PRO A 391 -21.04 -0.20 -17.66
CA PRO A 391 -21.04 1.13 -17.08
C PRO A 391 -20.17 1.18 -15.81
N TRP A 392 -19.66 2.38 -15.50
CA TRP A 392 -18.80 2.61 -14.34
C TRP A 392 -19.17 3.88 -13.57
N ASN A 393 -19.90 4.78 -14.20
CA ASN A 393 -20.31 6.07 -13.70
C ASN A 393 -21.51 5.93 -12.77
N PHE A 394 -21.25 5.47 -11.55
CA PHE A 394 -22.24 5.22 -10.52
C PHE A 394 -21.99 6.04 -9.26
N ALA A 395 -23.07 6.47 -8.61
CA ALA A 395 -23.05 6.97 -7.23
C ALA A 395 -23.67 5.96 -6.27
N LEU A 396 -23.01 5.72 -5.14
CA LEU A 396 -23.52 4.78 -4.13
C LEU A 396 -24.67 5.41 -3.33
N ASP A 397 -25.70 4.63 -3.04
CA ASP A 397 -26.76 5.01 -2.11
C ASP A 397 -26.38 4.57 -0.69
N LEU A 398 -26.08 5.55 0.17
CA LEU A 398 -25.58 5.29 1.52
C LEU A 398 -26.67 4.86 2.52
N ASN A 399 -27.95 5.00 2.13
CA ASN A 399 -29.09 4.58 2.95
C ASN A 399 -29.49 3.12 2.69
N LYS A 400 -28.84 2.45 1.74
CA LYS A 400 -29.09 1.04 1.41
C LYS A 400 -28.05 0.14 2.04
N GLU A 401 -28.49 -1.05 2.40
CA GLU A 401 -27.64 -2.09 2.97
C GLU A 401 -26.64 -2.61 1.92
N LEU A 402 -25.39 -2.82 2.38
CA LEU A 402 -24.35 -3.50 1.62
C LEU A 402 -24.40 -5.00 1.95
N LYS A 403 -24.52 -5.85 0.92
CA LYS A 403 -24.56 -7.31 1.10
C LYS A 403 -23.21 -7.92 0.82
N ILE A 404 -22.70 -8.72 1.74
CA ILE A 404 -21.38 -9.35 1.64
C ILE A 404 -21.54 -10.80 1.21
N GLU A 405 -20.72 -11.24 0.27
CA GLU A 405 -20.56 -12.64 -0.09
C GLU A 405 -19.09 -13.04 0.11
N GLU A 406 -18.84 -14.02 0.98
CA GLU A 406 -17.51 -14.59 1.20
C GLU A 406 -17.45 -15.96 0.52
N THR A 407 -16.59 -16.10 -0.49
CA THR A 407 -16.40 -17.37 -1.20
C THR A 407 -15.06 -18.04 -0.91
N GLY A 408 -14.13 -17.33 -0.27
CA GLY A 408 -12.77 -17.81 -0.01
C GLY A 408 -11.92 -17.87 -1.27
N ILE A 409 -10.65 -18.26 -1.13
CA ILE A 409 -9.72 -18.31 -2.26
C ILE A 409 -10.02 -19.56 -3.12
N LYS A 410 -10.44 -19.35 -4.38
CA LYS A 410 -10.77 -20.42 -5.34
C LYS A 410 -9.82 -20.54 -6.53
N SER A 411 -8.78 -19.72 -6.57
CA SER A 411 -7.80 -19.63 -7.65
C SER A 411 -6.37 -19.65 -7.10
N LYS A 412 -5.39 -19.94 -7.96
CA LYS A 412 -3.97 -19.86 -7.58
C LYS A 412 -3.53 -18.43 -7.26
N GLN A 413 -4.04 -17.46 -8.01
CA GLN A 413 -3.89 -16.04 -7.73
C GLN A 413 -4.99 -15.64 -6.73
N ALA A 414 -4.62 -15.18 -5.53
CA ALA A 414 -5.58 -14.81 -4.49
C ALA A 414 -6.34 -13.52 -4.84
N PHE A 415 -5.71 -12.61 -5.58
CA PHE A 415 -6.33 -11.39 -6.10
C PHE A 415 -6.87 -11.59 -7.53
N SER A 416 -7.74 -12.58 -7.71
CA SER A 416 -8.32 -12.89 -9.02
C SER A 416 -9.57 -12.05 -9.31
N TYR A 417 -9.62 -11.46 -10.51
CA TYR A 417 -10.78 -10.74 -11.04
C TYR A 417 -11.99 -11.65 -11.26
N ASP A 418 -11.76 -12.85 -11.80
CA ASP A 418 -12.83 -13.81 -12.10
C ASP A 418 -13.33 -14.51 -10.84
N ASN A 419 -12.43 -14.76 -9.88
CA ASN A 419 -12.72 -15.48 -8.64
C ASN A 419 -12.36 -14.67 -7.38
N PRO A 420 -12.92 -13.45 -7.20
CA PRO A 420 -12.63 -12.62 -6.04
C PRO A 420 -13.10 -13.34 -4.77
N PRO A 421 -12.24 -13.48 -3.74
CA PRO A 421 -12.59 -14.24 -2.54
C PRO A 421 -13.74 -13.64 -1.72
N VAL A 422 -13.95 -12.33 -1.83
CA VAL A 422 -15.03 -11.58 -1.16
C VAL A 422 -15.65 -10.63 -2.18
N ARG A 423 -16.98 -10.52 -2.18
CA ARG A 423 -17.75 -9.56 -2.98
C ARG A 423 -18.64 -8.73 -2.07
N ILE A 424 -18.89 -7.49 -2.44
CA ILE A 424 -19.89 -6.63 -1.80
C ILE A 424 -20.86 -6.18 -2.87
N PHE A 425 -22.15 -6.42 -2.66
CA PHE A 425 -23.22 -5.93 -3.53
C PHE A 425 -23.82 -4.68 -2.92
N ALA A 426 -23.91 -3.62 -3.72
CA ALA A 426 -24.42 -2.32 -3.31
C ALA A 426 -25.54 -1.86 -4.25
N LYS A 427 -26.42 -1.01 -3.72
CA LYS A 427 -27.32 -0.20 -4.53
C LYS A 427 -26.59 1.07 -4.96
N ALA A 428 -26.67 1.37 -6.24
CA ALA A 428 -26.06 2.55 -6.82
C ALA A 428 -26.98 3.14 -7.89
N TYR A 429 -26.77 4.39 -8.24
CA TYR A 429 -27.53 5.06 -9.28
C TYR A 429 -26.59 5.59 -10.35
N SER A 430 -27.01 5.51 -11.60
CA SER A 430 -26.21 6.04 -12.72
C SER A 430 -25.99 7.55 -12.56
N ALA A 431 -24.75 8.00 -12.80
CA ALA A 431 -24.33 9.39 -12.79
C ALA A 431 -23.93 9.79 -14.23
N PRO A 432 -24.90 10.01 -15.14
CA PRO A 432 -24.63 10.17 -16.58
C PRO A 432 -23.80 11.41 -16.92
N SER A 433 -23.77 12.43 -16.06
CA SER A 433 -22.92 13.61 -16.23
C SER A 433 -21.43 13.35 -15.96
N TRP A 434 -21.11 12.25 -15.28
CA TRP A 434 -19.73 11.85 -15.00
C TRP A 434 -19.22 10.95 -16.13
N GLY A 435 -18.57 11.57 -17.11
CA GLY A 435 -18.03 10.93 -18.31
C GLY A 435 -16.50 10.84 -18.31
N LEU A 436 -15.92 10.46 -19.45
CA LEU A 436 -14.46 10.44 -19.64
C LEU A 436 -13.92 11.85 -19.92
N GLU A 437 -12.75 12.13 -19.37
CA GLU A 437 -11.95 13.33 -19.71
C GLU A 437 -10.48 12.92 -19.81
N ASN A 438 -9.80 13.32 -20.89
CA ASN A 438 -8.38 12.99 -21.12
C ASN A 438 -8.06 11.50 -20.88
N ASN A 439 -8.89 10.59 -21.40
CA ASN A 439 -8.71 9.13 -21.27
C ASN A 439 -8.69 8.59 -19.82
N SER A 440 -9.18 9.38 -18.87
CA SER A 440 -9.42 9.01 -17.48
C SER A 440 -10.91 9.11 -17.16
N ALA A 441 -11.32 8.63 -15.99
CA ALA A 441 -12.59 9.10 -15.43
C ALA A 441 -12.52 10.64 -15.36
N GLY A 442 -13.57 11.34 -15.76
CA GLY A 442 -13.62 12.79 -15.64
C GLY A 442 -13.63 13.23 -14.19
N GLU A 443 -13.66 14.54 -13.97
CA GLU A 443 -13.70 15.12 -12.63
C GLU A 443 -14.81 14.49 -11.78
N LEU A 444 -14.42 13.95 -10.62
CA LEU A 444 -15.34 13.25 -9.72
C LEU A 444 -16.41 14.25 -9.22
N PRO A 445 -17.71 13.96 -9.34
CA PRO A 445 -18.74 14.86 -8.86
C PRO A 445 -18.65 15.13 -7.35
N LEU A 446 -18.91 16.38 -6.94
CA LEU A 446 -19.05 16.74 -5.54
C LEU A 446 -20.27 16.06 -4.93
N SER A 447 -20.04 15.28 -3.87
CA SER A 447 -21.10 14.55 -3.17
C SER A 447 -21.69 15.33 -1.98
N PRO A 448 -22.98 15.15 -1.65
CA PRO A 448 -23.95 14.29 -2.35
C PRO A 448 -24.32 14.81 -3.73
N ILE A 449 -24.52 13.91 -4.68
CA ILE A 449 -25.08 14.26 -5.98
C ILE A 449 -26.60 14.16 -5.95
N VAL A 450 -27.27 15.05 -6.69
CA VAL A 450 -28.75 15.14 -6.71
C VAL A 450 -29.36 14.65 -8.00
N SER A 451 -28.60 14.72 -9.10
CA SER A 451 -29.06 14.32 -10.44
C SER A 451 -28.50 12.95 -10.77
N VAL A 452 -29.31 11.92 -10.58
CA VAL A 452 -28.99 10.53 -10.90
C VAL A 452 -30.04 9.94 -11.84
N GLY A 453 -29.64 8.91 -12.58
CA GLY A 453 -30.55 8.10 -13.39
C GLY A 453 -31.08 6.89 -12.62
N ASP A 454 -31.16 5.75 -13.30
CA ASP A 454 -31.77 4.54 -12.76
C ASP A 454 -30.95 3.88 -11.63
N GLU A 455 -31.65 3.21 -10.72
CA GLU A 455 -31.07 2.35 -9.66
C GLU A 455 -30.56 1.04 -10.26
N GLU A 456 -29.34 0.66 -9.91
CA GLU A 456 -28.69 -0.58 -10.31
C GLU A 456 -28.11 -1.33 -9.09
N ASN A 457 -28.03 -2.66 -9.21
CA ASN A 457 -27.22 -3.45 -8.29
C ASN A 457 -25.81 -3.56 -8.86
N VAL A 458 -24.82 -3.08 -8.11
CA VAL A 458 -23.42 -3.15 -8.53
C VAL A 458 -22.65 -4.15 -7.68
N GLU A 459 -21.69 -4.83 -8.29
CA GLU A 459 -20.74 -5.73 -7.62
C GLU A 459 -19.45 -4.95 -7.36
N LEU A 460 -19.00 -4.94 -6.10
CA LEU A 460 -17.71 -4.42 -5.68
C LEU A 460 -16.80 -5.59 -5.31
N ILE A 461 -15.55 -5.52 -5.77
CA ILE A 461 -14.51 -6.53 -5.51
C ILE A 461 -13.29 -5.85 -4.88
N PRO A 462 -12.40 -6.61 -4.20
CA PRO A 462 -11.20 -6.03 -3.61
C PRO A 462 -10.38 -5.28 -4.67
N TYR A 463 -9.90 -4.09 -4.33
CA TYR A 463 -9.15 -3.19 -5.21
C TYR A 463 -8.03 -3.90 -5.96
N GLY A 464 -7.30 -4.79 -5.28
CA GLY A 464 -6.23 -5.59 -5.86
C GLY A 464 -6.64 -6.56 -6.98
N CYS A 465 -7.92 -6.98 -7.00
CA CYS A 465 -8.46 -7.88 -8.03
C CYS A 465 -8.81 -7.14 -9.33
N ALA A 466 -9.09 -5.84 -9.27
CA ALA A 466 -9.63 -5.07 -10.38
C ALA A 466 -8.54 -4.27 -11.12
N LYS A 467 -8.45 -4.42 -12.45
CA LYS A 467 -7.58 -3.55 -13.28
C LYS A 467 -8.35 -2.37 -13.84
N LEU A 468 -9.66 -2.50 -14.05
CA LEU A 468 -10.58 -1.37 -14.17
C LEU A 468 -11.46 -1.26 -12.91
N ARG A 469 -11.58 -0.07 -12.34
CA ARG A 469 -12.29 0.17 -11.07
C ARG A 469 -12.71 1.63 -10.86
N ILE A 470 -13.77 1.80 -10.08
CA ILE A 470 -14.05 3.01 -9.31
C ILE A 470 -13.91 2.65 -7.84
N SER A 471 -13.07 3.35 -7.09
CA SER A 471 -12.83 3.09 -5.66
C SER A 471 -13.17 4.29 -4.78
N LEU A 472 -13.18 5.48 -5.38
CA LEU A 472 -13.75 6.70 -4.79
C LEU A 472 -15.04 7.02 -5.52
N PHE A 473 -16.17 6.74 -4.87
CA PHE A 473 -17.50 6.90 -5.42
C PHE A 473 -18.09 8.26 -5.05
N PRO A 474 -18.77 8.93 -5.99
CA PRO A 474 -19.77 9.88 -5.57
C PRO A 474 -20.90 9.15 -4.84
N TRP A 475 -21.71 9.87 -4.06
CA TRP A 475 -22.80 9.24 -3.30
C TRP A 475 -24.06 10.08 -3.25
N ILE A 476 -25.17 9.42 -2.91
CA ILE A 476 -26.47 10.03 -2.62
C ILE A 476 -26.94 9.62 -1.22
N GLU A 477 -27.88 10.39 -0.68
CA GLU A 477 -28.64 10.09 0.53
C GLU A 477 -30.14 10.03 0.19
#